data_AF-A0A965GQ28-F1
#
_entry.id   AF-A0A965GQ28-F1
#
_cell.length_a   1.000
_cell.length_b   1.000
_cell.length_c   1.000
_cell.angle_alpha   90.00
_cell.angle_beta   90.00
_cell.angle_gamma   90.00
#
_symmetry.space_group_name_H-M   'P 1'
#
loop_
_entity.id
_entity.type
_entity.pdbx_description
1 polymer ?
#
loop_
_entity_poly.entity_id
_entity_poly.type
_entity_poly.pdbx_seq_one_letter_code
_entity_poly.pdbx_strand_id
1 'polypeptide(L)'
;KWEDPGADPMPLNGFLSRNDQSSMLIGLEPEKLPAAMRDRFGPTGPFDRYDLDRGSIGLRFARLWTGNAAGIGMRPNREWTPWDDTPIIGFCRKLGFRYLALQEGGFAPFDPQLVRTPVLCAEAVLVVHESRLNDLRPWLH
;
A
#
# COMPACT_ATOMS: atom_id res chain seq x y z
N LYS A 1 12.59 17.23 -25.71
CA LYS A 1 13.34 17.42 -24.44
C LYS A 1 12.85 18.72 -23.85
N TRP A 2 11.97 18.64 -22.85
CA TRP A 2 11.51 19.79 -22.07
C TRP A 2 12.00 19.51 -20.66
N GLU A 3 13.10 20.16 -20.28
CA GLU A 3 13.56 20.22 -18.89
C GLU A 3 13.27 21.63 -18.44
N ASP A 4 12.35 21.76 -17.49
CA ASP A 4 12.09 23.01 -16.78
C ASP A 4 13.14 23.13 -15.66
N PRO A 5 14.03 24.13 -15.67
CA PRO A 5 15.12 24.26 -14.70
C PRO A 5 14.69 24.91 -13.37
N GLY A 6 13.38 25.10 -13.13
CA GLY A 6 12.87 25.81 -11.96
C GLY A 6 12.01 25.02 -10.97
N ALA A 7 11.76 23.72 -11.20
CA ALA A 7 10.94 22.92 -10.29
C ALA A 7 11.77 22.46 -9.08
N ASP A 8 11.72 23.25 -8.01
CA ASP A 8 12.18 22.85 -6.68
C ASP A 8 11.55 21.48 -6.33
N PRO A 9 12.31 20.43 -5.99
CA PRO A 9 11.72 19.14 -5.64
C PRO A 9 10.85 19.34 -4.41
N MET A 10 9.51 19.24 -4.58
CA MET A 10 8.57 19.35 -3.49
C MET A 10 9.06 18.47 -2.32
N PRO A 11 9.26 19.03 -1.12
CA PRO A 11 9.60 18.22 0.03
C PRO A 11 8.41 17.32 0.36
N LEU A 12 8.52 16.04 0.01
CA LEU A 12 7.56 14.98 0.37
C LEU A 12 7.28 14.92 1.89
N ASN A 13 8.17 15.50 2.70
CA ASN A 13 8.08 15.58 4.15
C ASN A 13 6.91 16.45 4.67
N GLY A 14 6.29 17.28 3.83
CA GLY A 14 5.15 18.12 4.23
C GLY A 14 3.77 17.47 4.13
N PHE A 15 3.63 16.35 3.39
CA PHE A 15 2.30 15.79 3.07
C PHE A 15 1.69 14.93 4.17
N LEU A 16 2.49 14.44 5.13
CA LEU A 16 2.04 13.48 6.14
C LEU A 16 1.94 14.06 7.55
N SER A 17 2.21 15.37 7.72
CA SER A 17 2.17 16.05 9.01
C SER A 17 0.92 16.91 9.16
N ARG A 18 -0.17 16.30 9.63
CA ARG A 18 -0.93 16.67 10.85
C ARG A 18 -2.36 16.15 10.79
N ASN A 19 -2.67 15.39 11.84
CA ASN A 19 -3.93 15.34 12.58
C ASN A 19 -5.23 15.21 11.78
N ASP A 20 -5.96 14.12 12.07
CA ASP A 20 -7.40 13.92 11.87
C ASP A 20 -7.86 13.05 10.70
N GLN A 21 -6.94 12.46 9.93
CA GLN A 21 -7.28 11.35 9.03
C GLN A 21 -6.91 10.04 9.71
N SER A 22 -7.89 9.49 10.43
CA SER A 22 -8.07 8.06 10.67
C SER A 22 -7.30 7.21 9.67
N SER A 23 -6.42 6.33 10.14
CA SER A 23 -5.60 5.42 9.35
C SER A 23 -6.51 4.51 8.50
N MET A 24 -6.92 5.02 7.34
CA MET A 24 -7.83 4.33 6.45
C MET A 24 -7.06 3.37 5.55
N LEU A 25 -7.39 2.09 5.65
CA LEU A 25 -6.95 1.05 4.72
C LEU A 25 -7.93 0.95 3.56
N ILE A 26 -7.44 0.95 2.32
CA ILE A 26 -8.27 0.63 1.15
C ILE A 26 -8.08 -0.83 0.76
N GLY A 27 -9.16 -1.61 0.66
CA GLY A 27 -9.12 -3.04 0.34
C GLY A 27 -10.15 -3.50 -0.70
N LEU A 28 -9.77 -4.50 -1.51
CA LEU A 28 -10.70 -5.25 -2.34
C LEU A 28 -11.35 -6.33 -1.48
N GLU A 29 -12.54 -6.06 -0.97
CA GLU A 29 -13.44 -7.07 -0.38
C GLU A 29 -12.85 -7.76 0.88
N PRO A 30 -13.21 -7.31 2.10
CA PRO A 30 -12.65 -7.84 3.34
C PRO A 30 -12.76 -9.36 3.42
N GLU A 31 -13.86 -9.93 2.92
CA GLU A 31 -14.10 -11.36 2.85
C GLU A 31 -13.04 -12.15 2.07
N LYS A 32 -12.30 -11.50 1.17
CA LYS A 32 -11.19 -12.10 0.41
C LYS A 32 -9.82 -11.90 1.06
N LEU A 33 -9.74 -11.12 2.14
CA LEU A 33 -8.53 -10.99 2.93
C LEU A 33 -8.45 -12.14 3.96
N PRO A 34 -7.24 -12.68 4.21
CA PRO A 34 -7.04 -13.65 5.28
C PRO A 34 -7.59 -13.12 6.61
N ALA A 35 -8.16 -13.99 7.45
CA ALA A 35 -8.67 -13.59 8.77
C ALA A 35 -7.59 -12.88 9.59
N ALA A 36 -6.36 -13.41 9.60
CA ALA A 36 -5.22 -12.78 10.27
C ALA A 36 -4.89 -11.35 9.78
N MET A 37 -5.25 -11.02 8.54
CA MET A 37 -5.11 -9.66 8.01
C MET A 37 -6.29 -8.80 8.46
N ARG A 38 -7.52 -9.32 8.37
CA ARG A 38 -8.73 -8.63 8.85
C ARG A 38 -8.70 -8.34 10.34
N ASP A 39 -8.31 -9.30 11.17
CA ASP A 39 -8.29 -9.17 12.63
C ASP A 39 -7.25 -8.15 13.10
N ARG A 40 -6.26 -7.86 12.24
CA ARG A 40 -5.28 -6.80 12.46
C ARG A 40 -5.78 -5.44 11.98
N PHE A 41 -6.93 -5.33 11.32
CA PHE A 41 -7.48 -4.08 10.80
C PHE A 41 -8.83 -3.78 11.44
N GLY A 42 -8.94 -2.66 12.15
CA GLY A 42 -10.11 -2.34 12.97
C GLY A 42 -9.73 -1.48 14.19
N PRO A 43 -10.65 -1.26 15.14
CA PRO A 43 -10.45 -0.33 16.25
C PRO A 43 -9.21 -0.60 17.12
N THR A 44 -8.72 -1.83 17.11
CA THR A 44 -7.54 -2.30 17.87
C THR A 44 -6.30 -2.52 16.98
N GLY A 45 -6.43 -2.30 15.68
CA GLY A 45 -5.37 -2.44 14.68
C GLY A 45 -4.64 -1.13 14.39
N PRO A 46 -3.64 -1.14 13.49
CA PRO A 46 -2.95 0.08 13.06
C PRO A 46 -3.81 0.95 12.14
N PHE A 47 -4.92 0.42 11.63
CA PHE A 47 -5.89 1.09 10.78
C PHE A 47 -7.24 1.14 11.51
N ASP A 48 -7.66 2.32 11.94
CA ASP A 48 -8.91 2.53 12.70
C ASP A 48 -10.16 2.47 11.81
N ARG A 49 -9.99 2.60 10.49
CA ARG A 49 -11.05 2.52 9.47
C ARG A 49 -10.59 1.72 8.25
N TYR A 50 -11.54 1.11 7.57
CA TYR A 50 -11.32 0.52 6.25
C TYR A 50 -12.37 1.01 5.25
N ASP A 51 -11.95 1.18 4.00
CA ASP A 51 -12.80 1.58 2.89
C ASP A 51 -12.70 0.54 1.76
N LEU A 52 -13.85 0.27 1.14
CA LEU A 52 -13.98 -0.68 0.05
C LEU A 52 -14.02 0.08 -1.26
N ASP A 53 -12.84 0.31 -1.81
CA ASP A 53 -12.73 0.94 -3.11
C ASP A 53 -12.84 -0.13 -4.20
N ARG A 54 -14.02 -0.18 -4.84
CA ARG A 54 -14.30 -1.01 -6.02
C ARG A 54 -13.75 -0.39 -7.31
N GLY A 55 -13.05 0.74 -7.22
CA GLY A 55 -12.42 1.42 -8.34
C GLY A 55 -11.21 0.67 -8.91
N SER A 56 -10.63 1.27 -9.95
CA SER A 56 -9.43 0.74 -10.59
C SER A 56 -8.26 0.69 -9.61
N ILE A 57 -7.28 -0.18 -9.88
CA ILE A 57 -6.07 -0.24 -9.08
C ILE A 57 -5.30 1.09 -9.11
N GLY A 58 -5.30 1.79 -10.25
CA GLY A 58 -4.71 3.12 -10.38
C GLY A 58 -5.34 4.16 -9.45
N LEU A 59 -6.68 4.20 -9.34
CA LEU A 59 -7.36 5.14 -8.43
C LEU A 59 -7.00 4.88 -6.95
N ARG A 60 -6.94 3.60 -6.57
CA ARG A 60 -6.57 3.21 -5.20
C ARG A 60 -5.16 3.65 -4.85
N PHE A 61 -4.20 3.39 -5.74
CA PHE A 61 -2.82 3.83 -5.53
C PHE A 61 -2.67 5.35 -5.59
N ALA A 62 -3.46 6.04 -6.42
CA ALA A 62 -3.49 7.50 -6.40
C ALA A 62 -3.92 8.04 -5.03
N ARG A 63 -4.98 7.48 -4.41
CA ARG A 63 -5.39 7.86 -3.04
C ARG A 63 -4.29 7.60 -2.01
N LEU A 64 -3.58 6.49 -2.12
CA LEU A 64 -2.43 6.18 -1.26
C LEU A 64 -1.30 7.20 -1.45
N TRP A 65 -0.94 7.52 -2.69
CA TRP A 65 0.15 8.46 -3.00
C TRP A 65 -0.16 9.90 -2.60
N THR A 66 -1.43 10.32 -2.64
CA THR A 66 -1.86 11.66 -2.19
C THR A 66 -2.12 11.73 -0.68
N GLY A 67 -1.93 10.63 0.05
CA GLY A 67 -2.18 10.57 1.50
C GLY A 67 -3.66 10.49 1.91
N ASN A 68 -4.57 10.32 0.96
CA ASN A 68 -5.99 10.07 1.23
C ASN A 68 -6.26 8.67 1.79
N ALA A 69 -5.27 7.78 1.77
CA ALA A 69 -5.28 6.49 2.44
C ALA A 69 -3.93 6.26 3.11
N ALA A 70 -3.94 5.62 4.27
CA ALA A 70 -2.72 5.32 5.02
C ALA A 70 -2.06 4.01 4.55
N GLY A 71 -2.84 3.13 3.90
CA GLY A 71 -2.34 1.89 3.32
C GLY A 71 -3.33 1.25 2.35
N ILE A 72 -2.87 0.25 1.60
CA ILE A 72 -3.68 -0.59 0.72
C ILE A 72 -3.52 -2.05 1.12
N GLY A 73 -4.64 -2.74 1.35
CA GLY A 73 -4.69 -4.19 1.51
C GLY A 73 -5.01 -4.88 0.19
N MET A 74 -4.15 -5.81 -0.23
CA MET A 74 -4.30 -6.59 -1.45
C MET A 74 -4.54 -8.06 -1.10
N ARG A 75 -5.58 -8.64 -1.71
CA ARG A 75 -5.92 -10.05 -1.55
C ARG A 75 -4.84 -10.98 -2.14
N PRO A 76 -4.66 -12.18 -1.58
CA PRO A 76 -3.85 -13.22 -2.19
C PRO A 76 -4.48 -13.74 -3.49
N ASN A 77 -3.70 -14.50 -4.24
CA ASN A 77 -4.08 -15.11 -5.51
C ASN A 77 -4.68 -14.07 -6.48
N ARG A 78 -4.14 -12.86 -6.47
CA ARG A 78 -4.43 -11.85 -7.48
C ARG A 78 -3.43 -12.04 -8.62
N GLU A 79 -3.94 -12.10 -9.84
CA GLU A 79 -3.10 -11.98 -11.03
C GLU A 79 -2.57 -10.56 -11.13
N TRP A 80 -1.26 -10.45 -11.19
CA TRP A 80 -0.55 -9.21 -11.42
C TRP A 80 -0.18 -9.14 -12.89
N THR A 81 -0.50 -8.03 -13.53
CA THR A 81 -0.32 -7.85 -14.97
C THR A 81 0.75 -6.78 -15.24
N PRO A 82 1.52 -6.88 -16.33
CA PRO A 82 2.56 -5.91 -16.64
C PRO A 82 2.05 -4.47 -16.78
N TRP A 83 0.86 -4.27 -17.35
CA TRP A 83 0.31 -2.93 -17.62
C TRP A 83 -0.28 -2.27 -16.38
N ASP A 84 -0.74 -3.03 -15.38
CA ASP A 84 -1.27 -2.48 -14.14
C ASP A 84 -0.20 -2.39 -13.05
N ASP A 85 0.56 -3.47 -12.82
CA ASP A 85 1.39 -3.62 -11.62
C ASP A 85 2.79 -3.04 -11.76
N THR A 86 3.45 -3.21 -12.92
CA THR A 86 4.79 -2.65 -13.14
C THR A 86 4.87 -1.14 -12.94
N PRO A 87 3.99 -0.30 -13.51
CA PRO A 87 4.04 1.13 -13.24
C PRO A 87 3.81 1.42 -11.76
N ILE A 88 2.86 0.75 -11.12
CA ILE A 88 2.55 0.93 -9.70
C ILE A 88 3.73 0.58 -8.81
N ILE A 89 4.39 -0.55 -9.04
CA ILE A 89 5.58 -0.97 -8.28
C ILE A 89 6.71 0.05 -8.45
N GLY A 90 6.94 0.52 -9.68
CA GLY A 90 7.94 1.56 -9.97
C GLY A 90 7.68 2.86 -9.21
N PHE A 91 6.44 3.35 -9.26
CA PHE A 91 6.03 4.55 -8.52
C PHE A 91 6.17 4.37 -7.00
N CYS A 92 5.67 3.25 -6.47
CA CYS A 92 5.74 2.96 -5.03
C CYS A 92 7.18 2.95 -4.54
N ARG A 93 8.10 2.30 -5.27
CA ARG A 93 9.53 2.31 -4.93
C ARG A 93 10.11 3.72 -4.90
N LYS A 94 9.78 4.54 -5.90
CA LYS A 94 10.31 5.91 -6.02
C LYS A 94 9.78 6.85 -4.93
N LEU A 95 8.53 6.64 -4.51
CA LEU A 95 7.82 7.45 -3.53
C LEU A 95 7.97 6.94 -2.09
N GLY A 96 8.84 5.96 -1.82
CA GLY A 96 9.08 5.47 -0.45
C GLY A 96 7.99 4.54 0.10
N PHE A 97 7.12 4.00 -0.75
CA PHE A 97 6.18 2.95 -0.35
C PHE A 97 6.87 1.58 -0.29
N ARG A 98 6.41 0.76 0.66
CA ARG A 98 6.89 -0.58 0.94
C ARG A 98 5.73 -1.55 0.88
N TYR A 99 6.01 -2.73 0.34
CA TYR A 99 5.08 -3.84 0.31
C TYR A 99 5.45 -4.77 1.47
N LEU A 100 4.44 -5.26 2.18
CA LEU A 100 4.58 -6.17 3.30
C LEU A 100 3.68 -7.37 3.07
N ALA A 101 4.25 -8.57 2.95
CA ALA A 101 3.47 -9.79 2.82
C ALA A 101 3.02 -10.26 4.20
N LEU A 102 1.78 -10.75 4.29
CA LEU A 102 1.29 -11.41 5.48
C LEU A 102 1.92 -12.82 5.58
N GLN A 103 2.63 -13.08 6.67
CA GLN A 103 3.23 -14.36 7.01
C GLN A 103 2.70 -14.88 8.35
N GLU A 104 3.13 -16.08 8.74
CA GLU A 104 2.87 -16.63 10.06
C GLU A 104 3.51 -15.70 11.12
N GLY A 105 2.69 -15.08 11.98
CA GLY A 105 3.15 -14.17 13.03
C GLY A 105 3.02 -12.67 12.70
N GLY A 106 2.98 -12.26 11.43
CA GLY A 106 2.80 -10.85 11.10
C GLY A 106 3.11 -10.45 9.66
N PHE A 107 3.47 -9.18 9.49
CA PHE A 107 3.83 -8.62 8.20
C PHE A 107 5.35 -8.63 8.03
N ALA A 108 5.83 -9.23 6.95
CA ALA A 108 7.25 -9.25 6.61
C ALA A 108 7.51 -8.41 5.34
N PRO A 109 8.69 -7.78 5.19
CA PRO A 109 9.06 -7.09 3.97
C PRO A 109 8.90 -7.97 2.73
N PHE A 110 8.23 -7.44 1.71
CA PHE A 110 8.05 -8.09 0.41
C PHE A 110 8.57 -7.13 -0.66
N ASP A 111 9.52 -7.57 -1.48
CA ASP A 111 10.02 -6.76 -2.60
C ASP A 111 9.50 -7.33 -3.94
N PRO A 112 8.35 -6.84 -4.42
CA PRO A 112 7.78 -7.33 -5.67
C PRO A 112 8.68 -7.04 -6.86
N GLN A 113 8.99 -8.06 -7.64
CA GLN A 113 9.71 -7.86 -8.90
C GLN A 113 8.81 -7.17 -9.95
N LEU A 114 9.42 -6.42 -10.87
CA LEU A 114 8.68 -5.82 -11.97
C LEU A 114 8.10 -6.92 -12.86
N VAL A 115 6.81 -6.82 -13.15
CA VAL A 115 6.02 -7.85 -13.82
C VAL A 115 6.17 -7.69 -15.34
N ARG A 116 6.81 -8.65 -16.01
CA ARG A 116 6.99 -8.64 -17.48
C ARG A 116 5.96 -9.48 -18.22
N THR A 117 5.42 -10.47 -17.54
CA THR A 117 4.31 -11.34 -17.96
C THR A 117 3.34 -11.47 -16.81
N PRO A 118 2.05 -11.76 -17.05
CA PRO A 118 1.12 -11.96 -15.94
C PRO A 118 1.63 -13.04 -14.97
N VAL A 119 1.55 -12.76 -13.67
CA VAL A 119 1.96 -13.69 -12.60
C VAL A 119 0.91 -13.74 -11.51
N LEU A 120 0.65 -14.93 -10.96
CA LEU A 120 -0.21 -15.07 -9.80
C LEU A 120 0.57 -14.73 -8.53
N CYS A 121 0.20 -13.66 -7.84
CA CYS A 121 0.75 -13.34 -6.53
C CYS A 121 -0.02 -14.12 -5.46
N ALA A 122 0.63 -15.08 -4.83
CA ALA A 122 0.04 -15.91 -3.77
C ALA A 122 -0.14 -15.15 -2.45
N GLU A 123 0.60 -14.07 -2.25
CA GLU A 123 0.67 -13.36 -0.99
C GLU A 123 -0.47 -12.36 -0.79
N ALA A 124 -0.95 -12.25 0.44
CA ALA A 124 -1.75 -11.10 0.86
C ALA A 124 -0.79 -9.98 1.23
N VAL A 125 -0.96 -8.79 0.64
CA VAL A 125 0.04 -7.73 0.71
C VAL A 125 -0.54 -6.44 1.26
N LEU A 126 0.15 -5.84 2.22
CA LEU A 126 -0.09 -4.49 2.72
C LEU A 126 0.90 -3.53 2.08
N VAL A 127 0.42 -2.44 1.48
CA VAL A 127 1.27 -1.37 0.94
C VAL A 127 1.13 -0.13 1.80
N VAL A 128 2.26 0.39 2.29
CA VAL A 128 2.31 1.56 3.20
C VAL A 128 3.54 2.41 2.92
N HIS A 129 3.50 3.69 3.28
CA HIS A 129 4.68 4.54 3.21
C HIS A 129 5.70 4.16 4.29
N GLU A 130 7.00 4.25 4.00
CA GLU A 130 8.05 3.84 4.95
C GLU A 130 8.04 4.61 6.27
N SER A 131 7.55 5.86 6.27
CA SER A 131 7.38 6.65 7.50
C SER A 131 6.38 6.05 8.49
N ARG A 132 5.51 5.12 8.05
CA ARG A 132 4.51 4.43 8.87
C ARG A 132 5.04 3.12 9.48
N LEU A 133 6.23 2.67 9.10
CA LEU A 133 6.75 1.37 9.57
C LEU A 133 6.94 1.32 11.09
N ASN A 134 7.26 2.45 11.71
CA ASN A 134 7.36 2.54 13.17
C ASN A 134 6.00 2.33 13.84
N ASP A 135 4.93 2.89 13.29
CA ASP A 135 3.57 2.69 13.78
C ASP A 135 3.18 1.20 13.65
N LEU A 136 3.67 0.52 12.61
CA LEU A 136 3.37 -0.88 12.35
C LEU A 136 4.24 -1.88 13.12
N ARG A 137 5.24 -1.43 13.88
CA ARG A 137 6.24 -2.29 14.52
C ARG A 137 5.66 -3.46 15.33
N PRO A 138 4.57 -3.32 16.12
CA PRO A 138 3.96 -4.45 16.83
C PRO A 138 3.43 -5.57 15.93
N TRP A 139 3.22 -5.27 14.65
CA TRP A 139 2.64 -6.17 13.66
C TRP A 139 3.66 -6.63 12.61
N LEU A 140 4.91 -6.16 12.67
CA LEU A 140 6.01 -6.59 11.80
C LEU A 140 6.68 -7.84 12.38
N HIS A 141 7.13 -8.73 11.50
CA HIS A 141 7.93 -9.92 11.82
C HIS A 141 9.34 -9.80 11.23
#